data_AF-A0AAW2D815-F1
#
_entry.id   AF-A0AAW2D815-F1
#
_cell.length_a   1.000
_cell.length_b   1.000
_cell.length_c   1.000
_cell.angle_alpha   90.00
_cell.angle_beta   90.00
_cell.angle_gamma   90.00
#
_symmetry.space_group_name_H-M   'P 1'
#
loop_
_entity.id
_entity.type
_entity.pdbx_description
1 polymer ?
#
loop_
_entity_poly.entity_id
_entity_poly.type
_entity_poly.pdbx_seq_one_letter_code
_entity_poly.pdbx_strand_id
1 'polypeptide(L)'
;MVAVDFTASNGNPQNLDSLHYIDPSGRLNSYQQAILEVGEVIQFYDSDRRFPAWGFGGRTCDGTTSHCFNLNGSAGAFEVEGVEDIMAAYSSVLHNVALAGPTLFGQVINKAA
;
A
#
# COMPACT_ATOMS: atom_id res chain seq x y z
N MET A 1 -7.58 -8.90 -0.03
CA MET A 1 -6.46 -8.32 0.73
C MET A 1 -5.40 -7.79 -0.22
N VAL A 2 -4.57 -6.84 0.22
CA VAL A 2 -3.46 -6.27 -0.56
C VAL A 2 -2.27 -5.97 0.35
N ALA A 3 -1.05 -6.15 -0.17
CA ALA A 3 0.20 -5.77 0.47
C ALA A 3 1.11 -5.07 -0.56
N VAL A 4 1.54 -3.85 -0.26
CA VAL A 4 2.31 -2.99 -1.17
C VAL A 4 3.75 -2.83 -0.67
N ASP A 5 4.72 -2.92 -1.58
CA ASP A 5 6.14 -2.73 -1.31
C ASP A 5 6.44 -1.23 -1.14
N PHE A 6 7.06 -0.83 -0.03
CA PHE A 6 7.52 0.54 0.26
C PHE A 6 9.05 0.60 0.45
N THR A 7 9.79 -0.28 -0.22
CA THR A 7 11.25 -0.25 -0.20
C THR A 7 11.80 0.85 -1.09
N ALA A 8 12.99 1.35 -0.73
CA ALA A 8 13.70 2.42 -1.42
C ALA A 8 14.10 2.06 -2.86
N SER A 9 14.06 0.78 -3.22
CA SER A 9 14.28 0.33 -4.60
C SER A 9 13.28 0.91 -5.60
N ASN A 10 12.09 1.35 -5.14
CA ASN A 10 11.06 2.00 -5.93
C ASN A 10 11.38 3.47 -6.29
N GLY A 11 12.45 4.06 -5.75
CA GLY A 11 12.80 5.47 -5.94
C GLY A 11 11.92 6.43 -5.14
N ASN A 12 12.39 7.67 -4.95
CA ASN A 12 11.66 8.68 -4.17
C ASN A 12 10.30 9.01 -4.86
N PRO A 13 9.14 8.88 -4.17
CA PRO A 13 7.82 9.12 -4.77
C PRO A 13 7.61 10.53 -5.35
N GLN A 14 8.47 11.50 -5.01
CA GLN A 14 8.46 12.84 -5.59
C GLN A 14 9.13 12.93 -6.97
N ASN A 15 9.86 11.90 -7.39
CA ASN A 15 10.55 11.85 -8.67
C ASN A 15 9.69 11.15 -9.73
N LEU A 16 9.73 11.66 -10.96
CA LEU A 16 8.97 11.13 -12.11
C LEU A 16 9.33 9.68 -12.49
N ASP A 17 10.54 9.22 -12.14
CA ASP A 17 11.02 7.87 -12.43
C ASP A 17 10.69 6.87 -11.31
N SER A 18 10.07 7.31 -10.21
CA SER A 18 9.65 6.42 -9.13
C SER A 18 8.45 5.57 -9.53
N LEU A 19 8.48 4.30 -9.12
CA LEU A 19 7.33 3.39 -9.26
C LEU A 19 6.14 3.81 -8.39
N HIS A 20 6.37 4.65 -7.38
CA HIS A 20 5.33 5.24 -6.52
C HIS A 20 4.92 6.66 -6.93
N TYR A 21 5.44 7.19 -8.04
CA TYR A 21 5.11 8.54 -8.45
C TYR A 21 3.59 8.71 -8.61
N ILE A 22 3.02 9.70 -7.92
CA ILE A 22 1.60 10.06 -8.04
C ILE A 22 1.50 11.17 -9.07
N ASP A 23 1.08 10.82 -10.28
CA ASP A 23 0.98 11.76 -11.39
C ASP A 23 -0.17 12.76 -11.16
N PRO A 24 0.10 14.09 -11.10
CA PRO A 24 -0.94 15.10 -10.92
C PRO A 24 -1.98 15.15 -12.06
N SER A 25 -1.68 14.57 -13.23
CA SER A 25 -2.64 14.43 -14.34
C SER A 25 -3.67 13.31 -14.13
N GLY A 26 -3.51 12.49 -13.08
CA GLY A 26 -4.37 11.35 -12.80
C GLY A 26 -3.94 10.05 -13.47
N ARG A 27 -2.78 10.03 -14.14
CA ARG A 27 -2.20 8.78 -14.66
C ARG A 27 -1.78 7.88 -13.50
N LEU A 28 -2.26 6.65 -13.51
CA LEU A 28 -1.94 5.67 -12.46
C LEU A 28 -0.53 5.11 -12.66
N ASN A 29 0.24 4.99 -11.58
CA ASN A 29 1.47 4.18 -11.57
C ASN A 29 1.16 2.68 -11.52
N SER A 30 2.19 1.85 -11.62
CA SER A 30 2.04 0.39 -11.69
C SER A 30 1.37 -0.21 -10.45
N TYR A 31 1.58 0.35 -9.25
CA TYR A 31 0.90 -0.13 -8.04
C TYR A 31 -0.59 0.22 -8.06
N GLN A 32 -0.93 1.46 -8.43
CA GLN A 32 -2.31 1.90 -8.55
C GLN A 32 -3.08 1.10 -9.62
N GLN A 33 -2.45 0.85 -10.77
CA GLN A 33 -3.02 0.02 -11.83
C GLN A 33 -3.31 -1.40 -11.33
N ALA A 34 -2.35 -2.05 -10.67
CA ALA A 34 -2.53 -3.40 -10.15
C ALA A 34 -3.63 -3.49 -9.08
N ILE A 35 -3.69 -2.51 -8.17
CA ILE A 35 -4.75 -2.42 -7.15
C ILE A 35 -6.13 -2.31 -7.82
N LEU A 36 -6.25 -1.42 -8.81
CA LEU A 36 -7.51 -1.18 -9.50
C LEU A 36 -7.94 -2.41 -10.31
N GLU A 37 -7.08 -2.90 -11.21
CA GLU A 37 -7.42 -3.98 -12.14
C GLU A 37 -7.79 -5.29 -11.41
N VAL A 38 -7.05 -5.65 -10.36
CA VAL A 38 -7.39 -6.85 -9.56
C VAL A 38 -8.60 -6.57 -8.68
N GLY A 39 -8.61 -5.43 -7.99
CA GLY A 39 -9.66 -5.03 -7.06
C GLY A 39 -11.03 -4.95 -7.72
N GLU A 40 -11.12 -4.37 -8.92
CA GLU A 40 -12.36 -4.19 -9.66
C GLU A 40 -13.07 -5.51 -9.96
N VAL A 41 -12.30 -6.59 -10.15
CA VAL A 41 -12.84 -7.92 -10.40
C VAL A 41 -13.19 -8.60 -9.08
N ILE A 42 -12.25 -8.64 -8.12
CA ILE A 42 -12.41 -9.48 -6.92
C ILE A 42 -13.42 -8.92 -5.93
N GLN A 43 -13.66 -7.60 -5.92
CA GLN A 43 -14.51 -6.95 -4.92
C GLN A 43 -15.96 -7.44 -4.91
N PHE A 44 -16.44 -7.95 -6.04
CA PHE A 44 -17.81 -8.47 -6.17
C PHE A 44 -17.98 -9.86 -5.54
N TYR A 45 -16.89 -10.53 -5.19
CA TYR A 45 -16.88 -11.84 -4.53
C TYR A 45 -16.78 -11.71 -3.00
N ASP A 46 -16.65 -10.49 -2.49
CA ASP A 46 -16.68 -10.18 -1.07
C ASP A 46 -17.99 -9.46 -0.73
N SER A 47 -18.76 -10.02 0.20
CA SER A 47 -20.08 -9.48 0.57
C SER A 47 -20.01 -8.19 1.38
N ASP A 48 -18.96 -8.00 2.18
CA ASP A 48 -18.79 -6.78 2.98
C ASP A 48 -17.85 -5.77 2.32
N ARG A 49 -17.03 -6.22 1.35
CA ARG A 49 -16.06 -5.40 0.61
C ARG A 49 -15.06 -4.70 1.51
N ARG A 50 -14.75 -5.29 2.67
CA ARG A 50 -13.76 -4.76 3.61
C ARG A 50 -12.44 -5.49 3.39
N PHE A 51 -11.45 -4.78 2.89
CA PHE A 51 -10.20 -5.39 2.46
C PHE A 51 -9.07 -5.06 3.42
N PRO A 52 -8.35 -6.07 3.95
CA PRO A 52 -7.07 -5.85 4.61
C PRO A 52 -6.08 -5.21 3.65
N ALA A 53 -5.45 -4.11 4.07
CA ALA A 53 -4.55 -3.34 3.24
C ALA A 53 -3.27 -2.96 3.99
N TRP A 54 -2.14 -3.53 3.55
CA TRP A 54 -0.85 -3.39 4.22
C TRP A 54 0.24 -2.81 3.32
N GLY A 55 1.26 -2.23 3.95
CA GLY A 55 2.54 -1.91 3.35
C GLY A 55 3.69 -2.64 4.06
N PHE A 56 4.81 -2.82 3.38
CA PHE A 56 6.02 -3.44 3.95
C PHE A 56 7.31 -2.82 3.42
N GLY A 57 8.38 -2.88 4.21
CA GLY A 57 9.70 -2.39 3.81
C GLY A 57 9.85 -0.86 3.89
N GLY A 58 8.91 -0.18 4.55
CA GLY A 58 8.92 1.27 4.76
C GLY A 58 9.26 1.63 6.21
N ARG A 59 9.82 2.82 6.40
CA ARG A 59 10.09 3.42 7.71
C ARG A 59 8.94 4.30 8.16
N THR A 60 8.29 3.91 9.25
CA THR A 60 7.13 4.60 9.83
C THR A 60 7.54 5.84 10.64
N CYS A 61 6.56 6.64 11.09
CA CYS A 61 6.77 7.90 11.82
C CYS A 61 7.58 7.75 13.12
N ASP A 62 7.64 6.55 13.69
CA ASP A 62 8.46 6.20 14.87
C ASP A 62 9.95 6.00 14.52
N GLY A 63 10.32 6.11 13.24
CA GLY A 63 11.67 5.94 12.74
C GLY A 63 12.09 4.48 12.55
N THR A 64 11.21 3.51 12.82
CA THR A 64 11.51 2.08 12.65
C THR A 64 11.08 1.57 11.28
N THR A 65 11.81 0.59 10.74
CA THR A 65 11.40 -0.05 9.49
C THR A 65 10.39 -1.15 9.81
N SER A 66 9.20 -1.03 9.24
CA SER A 66 8.14 -2.02 9.36
C SER A 66 8.02 -2.83 8.08
N HIS A 67 7.91 -4.14 8.22
CA HIS A 67 7.59 -5.05 7.12
C HIS A 67 6.13 -5.52 7.15
N CYS A 68 5.28 -4.86 7.94
CA CYS A 68 3.82 -5.02 7.91
C CYS A 68 3.17 -3.87 8.69
N PHE A 69 2.74 -2.81 8.00
CA PHE A 69 1.98 -1.70 8.57
C PHE A 69 0.65 -1.51 7.84
N ASN A 70 -0.36 -0.97 8.51
CA ASN A 70 -1.67 -0.73 7.89
C ASN A 70 -1.60 0.51 6.98
N LEU A 71 -2.09 0.41 5.73
CA LEU A 71 -2.08 1.54 4.79
C LEU A 71 -2.97 2.70 5.27
N ASN A 72 -4.03 2.42 6.01
CA ASN A 72 -4.92 3.45 6.57
C ASN A 72 -4.31 4.21 7.78
N GLY A 73 -3.08 3.86 8.20
CA GLY A 73 -2.38 4.49 9.33
C GLY A 73 -2.96 4.17 10.72
N SER A 74 -4.02 3.36 10.82
CA SER A 74 -4.64 2.99 12.09
C SER A 74 -3.84 1.91 12.80
N ALA A 75 -3.72 2.01 14.12
CA ALA A 75 -3.10 0.97 14.95
C ALA A 75 -4.03 -0.25 15.18
N GLY A 76 -5.34 -0.09 14.98
CA GLY A 76 -6.34 -1.10 15.35
C GLY A 76 -7.21 -1.61 14.19
N ALA A 77 -7.52 -0.77 13.20
CA ALA A 77 -8.31 -1.16 12.04
C ALA A 77 -7.37 -1.42 10.86
N PHE A 78 -7.32 -2.64 10.35
CA PHE A 78 -6.45 -3.01 9.22
C PHE A 78 -7.19 -3.10 7.88
N GLU A 79 -8.52 -2.92 7.91
CA GLU A 79 -9.39 -3.00 6.75
C GLU A 79 -9.78 -1.61 6.26
N VAL A 80 -10.05 -1.52 4.96
CA VAL A 80 -10.60 -0.36 4.26
C VAL A 80 -11.82 -0.77 3.45
N GLU A 81 -12.74 0.14 3.14
CA GLU A 81 -14.00 -0.17 2.46
C GLU A 81 -13.88 0.03 0.94
N GLY A 82 -13.89 -1.07 0.19
CA GLY A 82 -13.80 -1.01 -1.27
C GLY A 82 -12.40 -0.72 -1.82
N VAL A 83 -12.30 -0.73 -3.15
CA VAL A 83 -11.03 -0.49 -3.88
C VAL A 83 -10.63 0.99 -3.82
N GLU A 84 -11.61 1.89 -3.80
CA GLU A 84 -11.39 3.34 -3.73
C GLU A 84 -10.65 3.73 -2.43
N ASP A 85 -11.05 3.15 -1.29
CA ASP A 85 -10.37 3.42 -0.02
C ASP A 85 -8.97 2.80 0.05
N ILE A 86 -8.71 1.67 -0.65
CA ILE A 86 -7.34 1.16 -0.81
C ILE A 86 -6.47 2.19 -1.54
N MET A 87 -6.98 2.77 -2.63
CA MET A 87 -6.28 3.77 -3.43
C MET A 87 -6.01 5.06 -2.65
N ALA A 88 -6.99 5.49 -1.85
CA ALA A 88 -6.85 6.64 -0.97
C ALA A 88 -5.82 6.38 0.15
N ALA A 89 -5.88 5.21 0.79
CA ALA A 89 -4.95 4.81 1.84
C ALA A 89 -3.51 4.69 1.30
N TYR A 90 -3.32 4.06 0.14
CA TYR A 90 -2.03 3.99 -0.56
C TYR A 90 -1.43 5.37 -0.81
N SER A 91 -2.22 6.29 -1.36
CA SER A 91 -1.74 7.65 -1.67
C SER A 91 -1.40 8.43 -0.39
N SER A 92 -2.22 8.29 0.66
CA SER A 92 -2.00 8.94 1.95
C SER A 92 -0.72 8.44 2.63
N VAL A 93 -0.49 7.13 2.67
CA VAL A 93 0.63 6.56 3.43
C VAL A 93 1.99 6.86 2.78
N LEU A 94 2.05 7.07 1.46
CA LEU A 94 3.26 7.51 0.76
C LEU A 94 3.82 8.84 1.29
N HIS A 95 2.98 9.69 1.88
CA HIS A 95 3.41 10.94 2.51
C HIS A 95 3.89 10.78 3.95
N ASN A 96 3.52 9.67 4.61
CA ASN A 96 3.76 9.43 6.03
C ASN A 96 4.84 8.36 6.29
N VAL A 97 5.23 7.61 5.27
CA VAL A 97 6.25 6.55 5.36
C VAL A 97 7.42 6.88 4.45
N ALA A 98 8.63 6.83 4.99
CA ALA A 98 9.84 6.95 4.20
C ALA A 98 10.21 5.57 3.62
N LEU A 99 10.53 5.50 2.33
CA LEU A 99 10.90 4.23 1.71
C LEU A 99 12.20 3.68 2.33
N ALA A 100 12.24 2.38 2.64
CA ALA A 100 13.34 1.76 3.37
C ALA A 100 13.73 0.39 2.80
N GLY A 101 13.97 -0.63 3.63
CA GLY A 101 14.31 -1.96 3.19
C GLY A 101 14.79 -2.86 4.33
N PRO A 102 15.05 -4.16 4.05
CA PRO A 102 14.98 -4.82 2.75
C PRO A 102 13.55 -5.24 2.33
N THR A 103 13.42 -5.90 1.18
CA THR A 103 12.17 -6.50 0.69
C THR A 103 11.93 -7.83 1.39
N LEU A 104 10.94 -7.90 2.29
CA LEU A 104 10.61 -9.11 3.05
C LEU A 104 9.10 -9.38 3.03
N PHE A 105 8.69 -10.51 2.46
CA PHE A 105 7.27 -10.90 2.40
C PHE A 105 6.79 -11.66 3.63
N GLY A 106 7.69 -12.24 4.42
CA GLY A 106 7.33 -13.16 5.50
C GLY A 106 6.33 -12.58 6.51
N GLN A 107 6.46 -11.29 6.85
CA GLN A 107 5.54 -10.66 7.82
C GLN A 107 4.13 -10.47 7.27
N VAL A 108 3.99 -10.00 6.02
CA VAL A 108 2.67 -9.84 5.39
C VAL A 108 2.00 -11.19 5.08
N ILE A 109 2.78 -12.22 4.71
CA ILE A 109 2.26 -13.59 4.51
C ILE A 109 1.76 -14.16 5.84
N ASN A 110 2.56 -14.08 6.90
CA ASN A 110 2.16 -14.58 8.23
C ASN A 110 0.96 -13.82 8.81
N LYS A 111 0.78 -12.55 8.44
CA LYS A 111 -0.39 -11.74 8.85
C LYS A 111 -1.66 -12.14 8.10
N ALA A 112 -1.51 -12.63 6.87
CA ALA A 112 -2.61 -13.06 6.01
C ALA A 112 -3.08 -14.51 6.26
N ALA A 113 -2.21 -15.35 6.81
CA ALA A 113 -2.49 -16.74 7.16
C ALA A 113 -3.37 -16.86 8.42
#